data_AF-A0A3A5UVG4-F1
#
_entry.id   AF-A0A3A5UVG4-F1
#
_cell.length_a   1.000
_cell.length_b   1.000
_cell.length_c   1.000
_cell.angle_alpha   90.00
_cell.angle_beta   90.00
_cell.angle_gamma   90.00
#
_symmetry.space_group_name_H-M   'P 1'
#
loop_
_entity.id
_entity.type
_entity.pdbx_description
1 polymer ?
#
loop_
_entity_poly.entity_id
_entity_poly.type
_entity_poly.pdbx_seq_one_letter_code
_entity_poly.pdbx_strand_id
1 'polypeptide(L)' 'MVPTELIVGSIGNLIAFIFCLGYAVYTFLRKGVHVKGKGWKAKDEAPKSYYFTIAIMILVSMLSLGAIIFRLYTYYYV' A
#
# COMPACT_ATOMS: atom_id res chain seq x y z
N MET A 1 -1.61 5.23 -29.69
CA MET A 1 -1.21 6.27 -28.72
C MET A 1 -1.66 5.80 -27.34
N VAL A 2 -0.81 5.85 -26.32
CA VAL A 2 -1.20 5.39 -24.97
C VAL A 2 -2.24 6.36 -24.39
N PRO A 3 -3.42 5.89 -23.94
CA PRO A 3 -4.44 6.75 -23.35
C PRO A 3 -3.94 7.44 -22.09
N THR A 4 -4.17 8.75 -21.96
CA THR A 4 -3.78 9.51 -20.76
C THR A 4 -4.42 8.95 -19.49
N GLU A 5 -5.64 8.42 -19.59
CA GLU A 5 -6.34 7.77 -18.47
C GLU A 5 -5.61 6.53 -17.93
N LEU A 6 -4.98 5.75 -18.83
CA LEU A 6 -4.18 4.60 -18.44
C LEU A 6 -2.95 5.05 -17.65
N ILE A 7 -2.29 6.11 -18.11
CA ILE A 7 -1.09 6.67 -17.48
C ILE A 7 -1.44 7.25 -16.10
N VAL A 8 -2.41 8.15 -16.03
CA VAL A 8 -2.81 8.84 -14.79
C VAL A 8 -3.34 7.84 -13.77
N GLY A 9 -4.17 6.88 -14.19
CA GLY A 9 -4.68 5.84 -13.30
C GLY A 9 -3.58 4.92 -12.75
N SER A 10 -2.58 4.60 -13.58
CA SER A 10 -1.45 3.75 -13.14
C SER A 10 -0.51 4.48 -12.18
N ILE A 11 -0.31 5.80 -12.37
CA ILE A 11 0.49 6.63 -11.45
C ILE A 11 -0.14 6.67 -10.07
N GLY A 12 -1.47 6.86 -9.98
CA GLY A 12 -2.17 6.85 -8.69
C GLY A 12 -1.97 5.53 -7.93
N ASN A 13 -2.11 4.40 -8.62
CA ASN A 13 -1.87 3.09 -8.03
C ASN A 13 -0.39 2.86 -7.67
N LEU A 14 0.54 3.40 -8.45
CA LEU A 14 1.97 3.30 -8.15
C LEU A 14 2.33 4.06 -6.87
N ILE A 15 1.76 5.25 -6.69
CA ILE A 15 1.91 6.02 -5.45
C ILE A 15 1.34 5.22 -4.27
N ALA A 16 0.11 4.71 -4.38
CA ALA A 16 -0.50 3.89 -3.33
C ALA A 16 0.37 2.66 -2.99
N PHE A 17 0.89 1.96 -4.00
CA PHE A 17 1.80 0.84 -3.83
C PHE A 17 3.05 1.23 -3.03
N ILE A 18 3.77 2.27 -3.46
CA ILE A 18 5.04 2.69 -2.85
C ILE A 18 4.81 3.14 -1.40
N PHE A 19 3.81 3.97 -1.14
CA PHE A 19 3.58 4.51 0.20
C PHE A 19 3.04 3.47 1.17
N CYS A 20 2.08 2.63 0.75
CA CYS A 20 1.55 1.58 1.62
C CYS A 20 2.59 0.50 1.90
N LEU A 21 3.30 0.01 0.88
CA LEU A 21 4.35 -0.97 1.08
C LEU A 21 5.52 -0.39 1.90
N GLY A 22 5.93 0.84 1.58
CA GLY A 22 6.98 1.55 2.30
C GLY A 22 6.62 1.75 3.77
N TYR A 23 5.37 2.13 4.08
CA TYR A 23 4.91 2.24 5.45
C TYR A 23 4.85 0.88 6.16
N ALA A 24 4.36 -0.18 5.51
CA ALA A 24 4.37 -1.54 6.07
C ALA A 24 5.79 -1.99 6.44
N VAL A 25 6.75 -1.79 5.53
CA VAL A 25 8.18 -2.11 5.75
C VAL A 25 8.74 -1.27 6.89
N TYR A 26 8.45 0.03 6.91
CA TYR A 26 8.89 0.94 7.98
C TYR A 26 8.36 0.50 9.36
N THR A 27 7.07 0.22 9.47
CA THR A 27 6.40 -0.31 10.68
C THR A 27 7.04 -1.63 11.13
N PHE A 28 7.31 -2.54 10.17
CA PHE A 28 7.96 -3.82 10.45
C PHE A 28 9.38 -3.66 11.01
N LEU A 29 10.23 -2.85 10.35
CA LEU A 29 11.62 -2.63 10.77
C LEU A 29 11.71 -1.90 12.12
N ARG A 30 10.84 -0.92 12.35
CA ARG A 30 10.80 -0.15 13.61
C ARG A 30 10.09 -0.88 14.75
N LYS A 31 9.43 -2.02 14.50
CA LYS A 31 8.62 -2.76 15.48
C LYS A 31 7.63 -1.87 16.25
N GLY A 32 7.03 -0.90 15.55
CA GLY A 32 6.09 0.07 16.13
C GLY A 32 5.11 0.59 15.09
N VAL A 33 3.98 1.11 15.54
CA VAL A 33 2.85 1.54 14.70
C VAL A 33 2.30 2.88 15.18
N HIS A 34 1.81 3.70 14.26
CA HIS A 34 1.07 4.91 14.62
C HIS A 34 -0.39 4.56 14.98
N VAL A 35 -0.81 4.91 16.20
CA VAL A 35 -2.16 4.72 16.70
C VAL A 35 -2.85 6.07 16.82
N LYS A 36 -4.02 6.22 16.19
CA LYS A 36 -4.81 7.45 16.20
C LYS A 36 -5.06 7.92 17.65
N GLY A 37 -4.73 9.17 17.94
CA GLY A 37 -4.89 9.78 19.27
C GLY A 37 -3.89 9.34 20.34
N LYS A 38 -2.98 8.39 20.03
CA LYS A 38 -1.94 7.90 20.96
C LYS A 38 -0.52 8.06 20.42
N GLY A 39 -0.37 8.41 19.15
CA GLY A 39 0.93 8.62 18.51
C GLY A 39 1.62 7.30 18.16
N TRP A 40 2.96 7.32 18.08
CA TRP A 40 3.76 6.14 17.80
C TRP A 40 3.83 5.22 19.03
N LYS A 41 3.50 3.95 18.83
CA LYS A 41 3.50 2.93 19.89
C LYS A 41 4.31 1.72 19.49
N ALA A 42 5.01 1.13 20.45
CA ALA A 42 5.72 -0.11 20.21
C ALA A 42 4.74 -1.26 19.94
N LYS A 43 5.20 -2.30 19.25
CA LYS A 43 4.43 -3.51 18.99
C LYS A 43 3.85 -4.12 20.26
N ASP A 44 4.58 -4.09 21.37
CA ASP A 44 4.15 -4.69 22.63
C ASP A 44 3.06 -3.86 23.33
N GLU A 45 3.04 -2.55 23.13
CA GLU A 45 2.01 -1.65 23.68
C GLU A 45 0.71 -1.70 22.86
N ALA A 46 0.79 -1.92 21.55
CA ALA A 46 -0.36 -1.90 20.64
C ALA A 46 -0.31 -3.05 19.61
N PRO A 47 -0.30 -4.33 20.02
CA PRO A 47 -0.05 -5.46 19.13
C PRO A 47 -1.15 -5.62 18.08
N LYS A 48 -2.42 -5.43 18.47
CA LYS A 48 -3.57 -5.54 17.56
C LYS A 48 -3.48 -4.49 16.43
N SER A 49 -3.24 -3.24 16.79
CA SER A 49 -3.08 -2.15 15.81
C SER A 49 -1.85 -2.37 14.94
N TYR A 50 -0.75 -2.88 15.50
CA TYR A 50 0.47 -3.16 14.75
C TYR A 50 0.22 -4.17 13.62
N TYR A 51 -0.32 -5.36 13.95
CA TYR A 51 -0.56 -6.39 12.96
C TYR A 51 -1.66 -6.00 11.97
N PHE A 52 -2.71 -5.33 12.43
CA PHE A 52 -3.77 -4.83 11.57
C PHE A 52 -3.23 -3.83 10.53
N THR A 53 -2.44 -2.85 10.97
CA THR A 53 -1.86 -1.84 10.08
C THR A 53 -0.91 -2.46 9.07
N ILE A 54 -0.04 -3.40 9.48
CA ILE A 54 0.83 -4.10 8.51
C ILE A 54 -0.01 -4.88 7.49
N ALA A 55 -0.99 -5.66 7.96
CA ALA A 55 -1.83 -6.48 7.08
C ALA A 55 -2.60 -5.63 6.06
N ILE A 56 -3.23 -4.53 6.48
CA ILE A 56 -4.00 -3.68 5.56
C ILE A 56 -3.09 -2.95 4.57
N MET A 57 -1.90 -2.51 4.99
CA MET A 57 -0.95 -1.82 4.11
C MET A 57 -0.37 -2.77 3.06
N ILE A 58 -0.07 -4.01 3.44
CA ILE A 58 0.34 -5.06 2.50
C ILE A 58 -0.81 -5.36 1.52
N LEU A 59 -2.04 -5.54 2.01
CA LEU A 59 -3.19 -5.81 1.16
C LEU A 59 -3.43 -4.68 0.15
N VAL A 60 -3.42 -3.42 0.58
CA VAL A 60 -3.61 -2.26 -0.31
C VAL A 60 -2.49 -2.16 -1.34
N SER A 61 -1.23 -2.41 -0.94
CA SER A 61 -0.12 -2.39 -1.90
C SER A 61 -0.26 -3.51 -2.94
N MET A 62 -0.60 -4.74 -2.54
CA MET A 62 -0.86 -5.84 -3.47
C MET A 62 -2.01 -5.53 -4.44
N LEU A 63 -3.12 -4.99 -3.95
CA LEU A 63 -4.25 -4.59 -4.80
C LEU A 63 -3.86 -3.48 -5.77
N SER A 64 -3.06 -2.51 -5.32
CA SER A 64 -2.59 -1.40 -6.16
C SER A 64 -1.70 -1.92 -7.30
N LEU A 65 -0.76 -2.82 -6.99
CA LEU A 65 0.09 -3.46 -7.98
C LEU A 65 -0.73 -4.33 -8.94
N GLY A 66 -1.64 -5.15 -8.41
CA GLY A 66 -2.54 -5.98 -9.22
C GLY A 66 -3.41 -5.15 -10.17
N ALA A 67 -3.89 -3.99 -9.73
CA ALA A 67 -4.67 -3.08 -10.57
C ALA A 67 -3.84 -2.43 -11.69
N ILE A 68 -2.54 -2.16 -11.47
CA ILE A 68 -1.63 -1.71 -12.55
C ILE A 68 -1.48 -2.83 -13.58
N ILE A 69 -1.18 -4.06 -13.12
CA ILE A 69 -1.00 -5.24 -13.99
C ILE A 69 -2.27 -5.49 -14.79
N PHE A 70 -3.43 -5.49 -14.15
CA PHE A 70 -4.73 -5.70 -14.79
C PHE A 70 -5.02 -4.64 -15.86
N ARG A 71 -4.79 -3.35 -15.57
CA ARG A 71 -4.98 -2.27 -16.54
C ARG A 71 -4.07 -2.42 -17.76
N LEU A 72 -2.80 -2.75 -17.55
CA LEU A 72 -1.85 -2.98 -18.64
C LEU A 72 -2.26 -4.21 -19.46
N TYR A 73 -2.62 -5.30 -18.80
CA TYR A 73 -3.06 -6.52 -19.46
C TYR A 73 -4.29 -6.26 -20.36
N THR A 74 -5.33 -5.64 -19.80
CA THR A 74 -6.54 -5.31 -20.57
C THR A 74 -6.21 -4.38 -21.73
N TYR A 75 -5.33 -3.38 -21.57
CA TYR A 75 -4.98 -2.48 -22.66
C TYR A 75 -4.21 -3.15 -23.82
N TYR A 76 -3.37 -4.15 -23.54
CA TYR A 76 -2.56 -4.80 -24.58
C TYR A 76 -3.21 -6.04 -25.20
N TYR A 77 -4.11 -6.72 -24.49
CA TYR A 77 -4.59 -8.05 -24.87
C TYR A 77 -6.11 -8.16 -25.04
N VAL A 78 -6.88 -7.11 -24.74
CA VAL A 78 -8.34 -7.04 -24.92
C VAL A 78 -8.67 -5.86 -25.82
#